data_AF-A0A851GKN8-F1
#
_entry.id   AF-A0A851GKN8-F1
#
_cell.length_a   1.000
_cell.length_b   1.000
_cell.length_c   1.000
_cell.angle_alpha   90.00
_cell.angle_beta   90.00
_cell.angle_gamma   90.00
#
_symmetry.space_group_name_H-M   'P 1'
#
loop_
_entity.id
_entity.type
_entity.pdbx_description
1 polymer ?
#
loop_
_entity_poly.entity_id
_entity_poly.type
_entity_poly.pdbx_seq_one_letter_code
_entity_poly.pdbx_strand_id
1 'polypeptide(L)'
;MRSSHRYLIAALALTVAMLYLLPRLGQTPDAGGGNTQARPDKQTPRPQSPTKNQSITEVYDRELIDQLHSSDGDASSKINSLHKLVLQYQQLLGQAPVGENEEITKALSGKNVKGIALLPAKHPSINREGELIDHWGTPYFFHAISRTVMEIRSAGPDRKLHTSDDLILP
;
A
#
# COMPACT_ATOMS: atom_id res chain seq x y z
N MET A 1 4.61 -65.12 -18.39
CA MET A 1 5.99 -65.06 -17.84
C MET A 1 6.35 -63.58 -17.70
N ARG A 2 6.06 -62.96 -16.53
CA ARG A 2 7.01 -62.51 -15.47
C ARG A 2 8.10 -61.56 -16.02
N SER A 3 7.93 -60.24 -15.92
CA SER A 3 8.19 -59.34 -14.76
C SER A 3 9.66 -58.89 -14.69
N SER A 4 9.94 -57.62 -15.01
CA SER A 4 11.25 -57.01 -14.69
C SER A 4 11.33 -55.48 -14.88
N HIS A 5 10.36 -54.66 -14.43
CA HIS A 5 10.52 -53.19 -14.42
C HIS A 5 9.92 -52.57 -13.14
N ARG A 6 10.39 -52.99 -11.97
CA ARG A 6 9.97 -52.41 -10.68
C ARG A 6 11.13 -52.24 -9.68
N TYR A 7 12.32 -51.81 -10.10
CA TYR A 7 13.42 -51.54 -9.15
C TYR A 7 14.39 -50.42 -9.59
N LEU A 8 13.88 -49.39 -10.25
CA LEU A 8 14.57 -48.12 -10.55
C LEU A 8 13.43 -47.11 -10.70
N ILE A 9 12.86 -46.55 -9.65
CA ILE A 9 13.34 -45.34 -8.96
C ILE A 9 12.72 -45.39 -7.55
N ALA A 10 13.42 -46.05 -6.63
CA ALA A 10 13.10 -46.04 -5.19
C ALA A 10 14.34 -45.63 -4.37
N ALA A 11 15.18 -44.75 -4.94
CA ALA A 11 16.48 -44.39 -4.37
C ALA A 11 16.76 -42.88 -4.45
N LEU A 12 15.74 -42.04 -4.25
CA LEU A 12 15.95 -40.59 -4.07
C LEU A 12 14.96 -39.99 -3.04
N ALA A 13 14.66 -40.72 -1.97
CA ALA A 13 13.81 -40.28 -0.87
C ALA A 13 14.46 -40.48 0.51
N LEU A 14 15.80 -40.56 0.58
CA LEU A 14 16.52 -41.00 1.77
C LEU A 14 17.80 -40.21 2.09
N THR A 15 17.84 -38.91 1.75
CA THR A 15 18.96 -38.01 2.11
C THR A 15 18.57 -36.75 2.89
N VAL A 16 17.29 -36.53 3.20
CA VAL A 16 16.85 -35.35 3.98
C VAL A 16 16.37 -35.71 5.41
N ALA A 17 16.20 -37.00 5.72
CA ALA A 17 15.76 -37.45 7.04
C ALA A 17 16.91 -37.69 8.06
N MET A 18 18.17 -37.49 7.67
CA MET A 18 19.35 -37.75 8.51
C MET A 18 20.09 -36.45 8.88
N LEU A 19 19.34 -35.39 9.16
CA LEU A 19 19.85 -34.12 9.69
C LEU A 19 19.01 -33.56 10.86
N TYR A 20 18.02 -34.32 11.33
CA TYR A 20 17.08 -33.90 12.39
C TYR A 20 17.03 -34.83 13.59
N LEU A 21 18.13 -35.51 13.93
CA LEU A 21 18.17 -36.37 15.12
C LEU A 21 19.52 -36.31 15.86
N LEU A 22 19.88 -35.14 16.39
CA LEU A 22 20.88 -35.03 17.45
C LEU A 22 20.30 -34.21 18.62
N PRO A 23 20.17 -34.81 19.82
CA PRO A 23 19.74 -34.09 21.01
C PRO A 23 20.86 -33.20 21.53
N ARG A 24 20.52 -31.95 21.88
CA ARG A 24 21.41 -31.05 22.63
C ARG A 24 21.60 -31.57 24.06
N LEU A 25 22.80 -31.99 24.41
CA LEU A 25 23.26 -32.06 25.81
C LEU A 25 24.32 -30.98 26.03
N GLY A 26 24.15 -30.22 27.11
CA GLY A 26 25.01 -29.11 27.49
C GLY A 26 26.07 -29.42 28.56
N GLN A 27 26.52 -28.33 29.20
CA GLN A 27 27.49 -28.14 30.31
C GLN A 27 28.93 -27.78 29.84
N THR A 28 29.38 -26.50 29.87
CA THR A 28 29.90 -25.61 30.97
C THR A 28 31.24 -26.07 31.58
N PRO A 29 32.05 -25.21 32.26
CA PRO A 29 32.22 -23.74 32.25
C PRO A 29 33.72 -23.32 32.13
N ASP A 30 34.04 -22.04 31.93
CA ASP A 30 35.17 -21.47 32.67
C ASP A 30 35.12 -19.94 32.85
N ALA A 31 35.66 -19.53 33.99
CA ALA A 31 35.48 -18.26 34.67
C ALA A 31 36.37 -17.12 34.14
N GLY A 32 35.87 -15.89 34.26
CA GLY A 32 36.65 -14.66 34.04
C GLY A 32 35.87 -13.44 34.48
N GLY A 33 36.05 -13.04 35.75
CA GLY A 33 35.25 -12.02 36.44
C GLY A 33 35.48 -10.57 36.01
N GLY A 34 34.52 -9.72 36.39
CA GLY A 34 34.59 -8.26 36.31
C GLY A 34 33.27 -7.63 36.73
N ASN A 35 33.05 -7.50 38.04
CA ASN A 35 31.90 -6.80 38.62
C ASN A 35 32.17 -5.28 38.61
N THR A 36 31.35 -4.48 37.91
CA THR A 36 31.20 -3.05 38.17
C THR A 36 29.77 -2.61 37.78
N GLN A 37 28.92 -2.58 38.79
CA GLN A 37 28.01 -1.49 39.14
C GLN A 37 26.97 -0.99 38.11
N ALA A 38 25.69 -1.22 38.46
CA ALA A 38 24.50 -0.77 37.78
C ALA A 38 24.41 0.77 37.63
N ARG A 39 23.95 1.21 36.46
CA ARG A 39 23.40 2.56 36.22
C ARG A 39 22.02 2.39 35.55
N PRO A 40 20.94 3.00 36.06
CA PRO A 40 19.64 2.92 35.42
C PRO A 40 19.58 3.94 34.29
N ASP A 41 19.77 3.50 33.05
CA ASP A 41 19.51 4.36 31.91
C ASP A 41 18.00 4.48 31.70
N LYS A 42 17.50 5.60 32.21
CA LYS A 42 16.26 6.25 31.80
C LYS A 42 16.11 6.22 30.28
N GLN A 43 15.04 5.56 29.83
CA GLN A 43 14.23 5.82 28.65
C GLN A 43 14.67 6.95 27.69
N THR A 44 14.70 6.61 26.40
CA THR A 44 14.01 7.44 25.40
C THR A 44 13.04 6.55 24.62
N PRO A 45 11.72 6.72 24.78
CA PRO A 45 10.77 6.18 23.82
C PRO A 45 11.09 6.81 22.46
N ARG A 46 11.20 6.00 21.41
CA ARG A 46 11.13 6.47 20.03
C ARG A 46 9.93 7.43 19.95
N PRO A 47 10.06 8.65 19.40
CA PRO A 47 8.92 9.54 19.23
C PRO A 47 7.86 8.78 18.42
N GLN A 48 6.81 8.32 19.11
CA GLN A 48 5.58 7.95 18.46
C GLN A 48 5.11 9.22 17.78
N SER A 49 4.93 9.17 16.46
CA SER A 49 4.30 10.25 15.70
C SER A 49 3.08 10.73 16.49
N PRO A 50 2.95 12.04 16.76
CA PRO A 50 1.87 12.51 17.60
C PRO A 50 0.55 12.08 16.97
N THR A 51 -0.21 11.27 17.70
CA THR A 51 -1.66 11.11 17.52
C THR A 51 -2.29 12.47 17.82
N LYS A 52 -2.12 13.40 16.88
CA LYS A 52 -2.78 14.69 16.94
C LYS A 52 -4.19 14.42 16.47
N ASN A 53 -5.15 14.72 17.33
CA ASN A 53 -6.55 14.94 16.99
C ASN A 53 -6.58 16.11 15.98
N GLN A 54 -6.18 15.84 14.73
CA GLN A 54 -6.11 16.83 13.67
C GLN A 54 -7.55 17.05 13.21
N SER A 55 -8.11 18.19 13.57
CA SER A 55 -9.37 18.66 13.01
C SER A 55 -9.23 18.68 11.49
N ILE A 56 -9.96 17.79 10.82
CA ILE A 56 -9.98 17.74 9.36
C ILE A 56 -10.69 18.99 8.86
N THR A 57 -10.05 19.72 7.95
CA THR A 57 -10.68 20.83 7.22
C THR A 57 -11.17 20.30 5.88
N GLU A 58 -12.47 20.20 5.72
CA GLU A 58 -13.10 19.75 4.47
C GLU A 58 -13.13 20.91 3.47
N VAL A 59 -12.52 20.70 2.30
CA VAL A 59 -12.46 21.67 1.19
C VAL A 59 -12.95 20.97 -0.08
N TYR A 60 -14.19 20.50 0.00
CA TYR A 60 -14.82 19.70 -1.04
C TYR A 60 -15.26 20.55 -2.22
N ASP A 61 -14.72 20.25 -3.40
CA ASP A 61 -15.32 20.66 -4.66
C ASP A 61 -16.44 19.66 -5.00
N ARG A 62 -17.70 20.10 -4.87
CA ARG A 62 -18.87 19.25 -5.09
C ARG A 62 -18.93 18.71 -6.51
N GLU A 63 -18.56 19.51 -7.50
CA GLU A 63 -18.62 19.07 -8.89
C GLU A 63 -17.62 17.93 -9.14
N LEU A 64 -16.39 18.07 -8.63
CA LEU A 64 -15.37 17.03 -8.78
C LEU A 64 -15.75 15.74 -8.05
N ILE A 65 -16.32 15.85 -6.85
CA ILE A 65 -16.76 14.71 -6.04
C ILE A 65 -17.91 13.98 -6.75
N ASP A 66 -18.92 14.70 -7.21
CA ASP A 66 -20.08 14.10 -7.88
C ASP A 66 -19.67 13.43 -9.21
N GLN A 67 -18.81 14.08 -10.00
CA GLN A 67 -18.25 13.51 -11.23
C GLN A 67 -17.38 12.27 -10.96
N LEU A 68 -16.69 12.21 -9.81
CA LEU A 68 -15.91 11.04 -9.43
C LEU A 68 -16.80 9.81 -9.15
N HIS A 69 -18.06 9.99 -8.76
CA HIS A 69 -19.00 8.89 -8.51
C HIS A 69 -19.97 8.60 -9.66
N SER A 70 -20.31 9.59 -10.49
CA SER A 70 -21.44 9.53 -11.43
C SER A 70 -21.52 8.20 -12.20
N SER A 71 -22.63 7.46 -11.97
CA SER A 71 -22.95 6.21 -12.66
C SER A 71 -23.26 6.41 -14.14
N ASP A 72 -23.68 7.62 -14.51
CA ASP A 72 -24.03 8.02 -15.87
C ASP A 72 -22.88 8.81 -16.55
N GLY A 73 -21.80 9.05 -15.81
CA GLY A 73 -20.65 9.83 -16.27
C GLY A 73 -19.70 9.03 -17.15
N ASP A 74 -19.14 9.69 -18.16
CA ASP A 74 -18.08 9.14 -18.99
C ASP A 74 -16.84 8.79 -18.15
N ALA A 75 -16.19 7.67 -18.48
CA ALA A 75 -15.00 7.21 -17.77
C ALA A 75 -13.87 8.25 -17.80
N SER A 76 -13.78 9.02 -18.89
CA SER A 76 -12.83 10.13 -19.00
C SER A 76 -13.16 11.26 -18.03
N SER A 77 -14.43 11.60 -17.83
CA SER A 77 -14.82 12.60 -16.82
C SER A 77 -14.39 12.18 -15.42
N LYS A 78 -14.62 10.92 -15.05
CA LYS A 78 -14.27 10.38 -13.73
C LYS A 78 -12.76 10.48 -13.45
N ILE A 79 -11.91 10.02 -14.37
CA ILE A 79 -10.44 10.12 -14.21
C ILE A 79 -9.95 11.58 -14.25
N ASN A 80 -10.58 12.45 -15.04
CA ASN A 80 -10.27 13.89 -15.04
C ASN A 80 -10.60 14.55 -13.70
N SER A 81 -11.71 14.19 -13.06
CA SER A 81 -12.06 14.72 -11.74
C SER A 81 -11.08 14.27 -10.66
N LEU A 82 -10.65 13.00 -10.71
CA LEU A 82 -9.58 12.50 -9.84
C LEU A 82 -8.27 13.26 -10.08
N HIS A 83 -7.88 13.46 -11.34
CA HIS A 83 -6.68 14.23 -11.67
C HIS A 83 -6.74 15.66 -11.11
N LYS A 84 -7.88 16.36 -11.26
CA LYS A 84 -8.08 17.69 -10.68
C LYS A 84 -7.97 17.70 -9.15
N LEU A 85 -8.47 16.68 -8.46
CA LEU A 85 -8.31 16.54 -7.01
C LEU A 85 -6.84 16.40 -6.61
N VAL A 86 -6.05 15.62 -7.36
CA VAL A 86 -4.60 15.48 -7.16
C VAL A 86 -3.87 16.81 -7.39
N LEU A 87 -4.24 17.56 -8.43
CA LEU A 87 -3.69 18.89 -8.69
C LEU A 87 -4.04 19.88 -7.57
N GLN A 88 -5.28 19.86 -7.08
CA GLN A 88 -5.70 20.71 -5.96
C GLN A 88 -4.97 20.36 -4.67
N TYR A 89 -4.76 19.06 -4.40
CA TYR A 89 -3.92 18.60 -3.28
C TYR A 89 -2.52 19.19 -3.38
N GLN A 90 -1.91 19.13 -4.56
CA GLN A 90 -0.58 19.67 -4.80
C GLN A 90 -0.52 21.19 -4.61
N GLN A 91 -1.52 21.93 -5.08
CA GLN A 91 -1.58 23.38 -4.87
C GLN A 91 -1.64 23.73 -3.37
N LEU A 92 -2.40 22.96 -2.60
CA LEU A 92 -2.58 23.21 -1.17
C LEU A 92 -1.40 22.73 -0.32
N LEU A 93 -0.69 21.68 -0.71
CA LEU A 93 0.38 21.06 0.09
C LEU A 93 1.79 21.23 -0.49
N GLY A 94 1.93 21.73 -1.71
CA GLY A 94 3.20 21.96 -2.40
C GLY A 94 3.85 20.70 -3.00
N GLN A 95 3.14 19.58 -3.02
CA GLN A 95 3.57 18.32 -3.64
C GLN A 95 2.37 17.41 -3.90
N ALA A 96 2.49 16.52 -4.89
CA ALA A 96 1.52 15.45 -5.11
C ALA A 96 1.42 14.53 -3.88
N PRO A 97 0.27 13.85 -3.66
CA PRO A 97 0.22 12.77 -2.68
C PRO A 97 1.19 11.65 -3.10
N VAL A 98 1.72 10.92 -2.12
CA VAL A 98 2.72 9.87 -2.34
C VAL A 98 2.25 8.58 -1.70
N GLY A 99 2.69 7.46 -2.27
CA GLY A 99 2.36 6.11 -1.79
C GLY A 99 1.53 5.32 -2.79
N GLU A 100 1.05 4.18 -2.33
CA GLU A 100 0.11 3.34 -3.08
C GLU A 100 -1.31 3.94 -3.06
N ASN A 101 -2.24 3.37 -3.84
CA ASN A 101 -3.60 3.89 -4.00
C ASN A 101 -4.31 4.16 -2.65
N GLU A 102 -4.27 3.22 -1.71
CA GLU A 102 -4.88 3.39 -0.38
C GLU A 102 -4.28 4.57 0.39
N GLU A 103 -2.97 4.77 0.31
CA GLU A 103 -2.26 5.87 0.99
C GLU A 103 -2.60 7.22 0.37
N ILE A 104 -2.66 7.28 -0.96
CA ILE A 104 -3.11 8.46 -1.71
C ILE A 104 -4.56 8.78 -1.37
N THR A 105 -5.44 7.79 -1.31
CA THR A 105 -6.85 7.94 -0.95
C THR A 105 -7.01 8.50 0.47
N LYS A 106 -6.24 7.97 1.43
CA LYS A 106 -6.15 8.49 2.80
C LYS A 106 -5.67 9.94 2.83
N ALA A 107 -4.64 10.27 2.07
CA ALA A 107 -4.09 11.63 1.98
C ALA A 107 -5.13 12.62 1.43
N LEU A 108 -5.82 12.27 0.34
CA LEU A 108 -6.91 13.05 -0.24
C LEU A 108 -8.09 13.19 0.73
N SER A 109 -8.30 12.20 1.60
CA SER A 109 -9.35 12.21 2.63
C SER A 109 -8.95 12.91 3.94
N GLY A 110 -7.84 13.65 3.94
CA GLY A 110 -7.43 14.48 5.08
C GLY A 110 -6.36 13.86 5.98
N LYS A 111 -5.88 12.64 5.73
CA LYS A 111 -4.72 12.07 6.43
C LYS A 111 -3.41 12.57 5.84
N ASN A 112 -3.24 13.89 5.85
CA ASN A 112 -2.05 14.59 5.39
C ASN A 112 -1.58 15.60 6.43
N VAL A 113 -0.38 16.17 6.24
CA VAL A 113 0.26 17.06 7.22
C VAL A 113 -0.54 18.32 7.56
N LYS A 114 -1.48 18.73 6.71
CA LYS A 114 -2.35 19.90 6.92
C LYS A 114 -3.75 19.53 7.40
N GLY A 115 -4.11 18.26 7.46
CA GLY A 115 -5.47 17.82 7.80
C GLY A 115 -6.52 18.26 6.78
N ILE A 116 -6.16 18.52 5.52
CA ILE A 116 -7.11 19.03 4.51
C ILE A 116 -7.75 17.86 3.76
N ALA A 117 -9.06 17.70 3.83
CA ALA A 117 -9.79 16.69 3.06
C ALA A 117 -10.39 17.30 1.80
N LEU A 118 -9.99 16.78 0.64
CA LEU A 118 -10.56 17.09 -0.67
C LEU A 118 -11.57 16.04 -1.13
N LEU A 119 -11.47 14.83 -0.57
CA LEU A 119 -12.36 13.70 -0.82
C LEU A 119 -13.04 13.27 0.49
N PRO A 120 -14.36 13.02 0.51
CA PRO A 120 -15.00 12.41 1.67
C PRO A 120 -14.47 11.00 1.93
N ALA A 121 -14.12 10.68 3.18
CA ALA A 121 -13.56 9.37 3.53
C ALA A 121 -14.53 8.19 3.26
N LYS A 122 -15.83 8.46 3.11
CA LYS A 122 -16.87 7.48 2.75
C LYS A 122 -17.44 7.74 1.36
N HIS A 123 -16.58 8.13 0.42
CA HIS A 123 -16.98 8.35 -0.96
C HIS A 123 -17.26 7.01 -1.67
N PRO A 124 -18.31 6.89 -2.49
CA PRO A 124 -18.66 5.61 -3.14
C PRO A 124 -17.61 5.07 -4.13
N SER A 125 -16.76 5.94 -4.67
CA SER A 125 -15.60 5.53 -5.51
C SER A 125 -14.40 5.03 -4.69
N ILE A 126 -14.58 4.78 -3.39
CA ILE A 126 -13.60 4.13 -2.53
C ILE A 126 -14.10 2.71 -2.23
N ASN A 127 -13.31 1.69 -2.53
CA ASN A 127 -13.64 0.29 -2.23
C ASN A 127 -13.49 -0.04 -0.74
N ARG A 128 -13.67 -1.31 -0.36
CA ARG A 128 -13.61 -1.73 1.06
C ARG A 128 -12.19 -1.71 1.61
N GLU A 129 -11.22 -1.85 0.72
CA GLU A 129 -9.80 -1.84 0.96
C GLU A 129 -9.26 -0.41 1.12
N GLY A 130 -10.09 0.61 0.85
CA GLY A 130 -9.72 2.02 0.99
C GLY A 130 -9.07 2.61 -0.25
N GLU A 131 -9.22 1.95 -1.40
CA GLU A 131 -8.64 2.36 -2.68
C GLU A 131 -9.67 3.08 -3.55
N LEU A 132 -9.22 4.10 -4.27
CA LEU A 132 -9.97 4.74 -5.34
C LEU A 132 -10.09 3.81 -6.55
N ILE A 133 -11.33 3.55 -6.94
CA ILE A 133 -11.68 2.68 -8.06
C ILE A 133 -12.16 3.47 -9.28
N ASP A 134 -11.80 2.98 -10.45
CA ASP A 134 -12.19 3.52 -11.75
C ASP A 134 -13.67 3.25 -12.10
N HIS A 135 -14.06 3.58 -13.32
CA HIS A 135 -15.44 3.41 -13.77
C HIS A 135 -15.88 1.94 -13.78
N TRP A 136 -14.95 1.00 -13.98
CA TRP A 136 -15.22 -0.43 -14.04
C TRP A 136 -15.01 -1.16 -12.72
N GLY A 137 -14.61 -0.44 -11.67
CA GLY A 137 -14.40 -0.96 -10.32
C GLY A 137 -12.97 -1.46 -10.07
N THR A 138 -12.04 -1.20 -10.99
CA THR A 138 -10.62 -1.56 -10.82
C THR A 138 -9.91 -0.43 -10.09
N PRO A 139 -9.05 -0.69 -9.09
CA PRO A 139 -8.25 0.34 -8.46
C PRO A 139 -7.42 1.11 -9.49
N TYR A 140 -7.43 2.45 -9.40
CA TYR A 140 -6.52 3.27 -10.20
C TYR A 140 -5.06 2.94 -9.87
N PHE A 141 -4.21 2.98 -10.89
CA PHE A 141 -2.76 2.94 -10.70
C PHE A 141 -2.20 4.37 -10.69
N PHE A 142 -1.37 4.65 -9.69
CA PHE A 142 -0.73 5.95 -9.51
C PHE A 142 0.78 5.78 -9.74
N HIS A 143 1.33 6.56 -10.66
CA HIS A 143 2.76 6.55 -10.96
C HIS A 143 3.35 7.95 -10.76
N ALA A 144 4.07 8.12 -9.66
CA ALA A 144 4.77 9.36 -9.37
C ALA A 144 5.97 9.52 -10.31
N ILE A 145 5.82 10.36 -11.34
CA ILE A 145 6.90 10.71 -12.26
C ILE A 145 7.89 11.67 -11.58
N SER A 146 7.37 12.60 -10.77
CA SER A 146 8.18 13.52 -9.97
C SER A 146 7.44 13.92 -8.70
N ARG A 147 8.03 14.82 -7.91
CA ARG A 147 7.38 15.41 -6.72
C ARG A 147 6.03 16.11 -7.04
N THR A 148 5.85 16.54 -8.28
CA THR A 148 4.74 17.41 -8.72
C THR A 148 4.02 16.92 -9.96
N VAL A 149 4.34 15.71 -10.43
CA VAL A 149 3.73 15.11 -11.62
C VAL A 149 3.39 13.66 -11.26
N MET A 150 2.12 13.32 -11.42
CA MET A 150 1.54 12.03 -11.05
C MET A 150 0.72 11.53 -12.24
N GLU A 151 1.20 10.48 -12.90
CA GLU A 151 0.38 9.78 -13.87
C GLU A 151 -0.68 8.97 -13.12
N ILE A 152 -1.92 9.06 -13.59
CA ILE A 152 -3.08 8.30 -13.11
C ILE A 152 -3.56 7.44 -14.26
N ARG A 153 -3.73 6.14 -13.99
CA ARG A 153 -4.12 5.15 -14.99
C ARG A 153 -5.33 4.35 -14.52
N SER A 154 -6.37 4.32 -15.34
CA SER A 154 -7.47 3.35 -15.24
C SER A 154 -7.14 2.15 -16.10
N ALA A 155 -7.51 0.96 -15.63
CA ALA A 155 -7.29 -0.31 -16.32
C ALA A 155 -8.33 -0.61 -17.42
N GLY A 156 -9.19 0.36 -17.74
CA GLY A 156 -10.18 0.22 -18.80
C GLY A 156 -11.27 -0.84 -18.54
N PRO A 157 -12.14 -1.05 -19.54
CA PRO A 157 -13.15 -2.11 -19.52
C PRO A 157 -12.60 -3.53 -19.33
N ASP A 158 -11.40 -3.83 -19.82
CA ASP A 158 -10.82 -5.17 -19.73
C ASP A 158 -10.21 -5.50 -18.35
N ARG A 159 -10.04 -4.44 -17.53
CA ARG A 159 -9.55 -4.46 -16.15
C ARG A 159 -8.12 -4.95 -16.00
N LYS A 160 -7.29 -4.79 -17.03
CA LYS A 160 -5.87 -5.14 -17.01
C LYS A 160 -5.06 -3.89 -17.30
N LEU A 161 -4.09 -3.62 -16.44
CA LEU A 161 -3.16 -2.53 -16.70
C LEU A 161 -2.26 -2.85 -17.90
N HIS A 162 -1.84 -1.79 -18.58
CA HIS A 162 -0.89 -1.80 -19.70
C HIS A 162 -1.44 -2.46 -20.97
N THR A 163 -2.75 -2.34 -21.16
CA THR A 163 -3.45 -2.70 -22.40
C THR A 163 -3.83 -1.43 -23.17
N SER A 164 -4.40 -1.60 -24.35
CA SER A 164 -4.75 -0.49 -25.24
C SER A 164 -5.97 0.32 -24.79
N ASP A 165 -6.77 -0.21 -23.87
CA ASP A 165 -7.99 0.42 -23.36
C ASP A 165 -7.79 1.21 -22.05
N ASP A 166 -6.56 1.23 -21.52
CA ASP A 166 -6.18 2.08 -20.41
C ASP A 166 -6.48 3.56 -20.70
N LEU A 167 -7.05 4.25 -19.71
CA LEU A 167 -7.12 5.72 -19.72
C LEU A 167 -5.98 6.26 -18.87
N ILE A 168 -5.17 7.16 -19.44
CA ILE A 168 -3.96 7.67 -18.80
C ILE A 168 -4.01 9.20 -18.78
N LEU A 169 -3.79 9.80 -17.61
CA LEU A 169 -3.60 11.25 -17.45
C LEU A 169 -2.28 11.54 -16.72
N PRO A 170 -1.43 12.46 -17.22
CA PRO A 170 -0.16 12.83 -16.61
C PRO A 170 -0.27 13.90 -15.52
#